data_AF-A0A1F5YQQ9-F1
#
_entry.id   AF-A0A1F5YQQ9-F1
#
_cell.length_a   1.000
_cell.length_b   1.000
_cell.length_c   1.000
_cell.angle_alpha   90.00
_cell.angle_beta   90.00
_cell.angle_gamma   90.00
#
_symmetry.space_group_name_H-M   'P 1'
#
loop_
_entity.id
_entity.type
_entity.pdbx_description
1 polymer ?
#
loop_
_entity_poly.entity_id
_entity_poly.type
_entity_poly.pdbx_seq_one_letter_code
_entity_poly.pdbx_strand_id
1 'polypeptide(L)'
;MVWHTLRADKMVVGFTFRPLHPVIGADFYDDWRKEFVRRGLVLRDIYSDEFVRSKKELRLAAEAPKEHFPSRYLPDSELPVTVQMDIYNDVVAHYTWHESEVFGVEVYNAKIAAFYRRLFEFVWQHAKPVSAGTSEAKVRP
;
A
#
# COMPACT_ATOMS: atom_id res chain seq x y z
N MET A 1 2.44 -9.26 8.62
CA MET A 1 1.05 -9.23 8.10
C MET A 1 1.01 -9.19 6.58
N VAL A 2 1.99 -8.60 5.90
CA VAL A 2 2.14 -8.62 4.43
C VAL A 2 1.85 -10.00 3.81
N TRP A 3 2.44 -11.09 4.31
CA TRP A 3 2.19 -12.44 3.77
C TRP A 3 0.73 -12.90 3.87
N HIS A 4 -0.02 -12.43 4.88
CA HIS A 4 -1.42 -12.82 5.05
C HIS A 4 -2.31 -12.27 3.94
N THR A 5 -1.90 -11.19 3.26
CA THR A 5 -2.60 -10.66 2.08
C THR A 5 -2.70 -11.68 0.94
N LEU A 6 -1.85 -12.70 0.91
CA LEU A 6 -1.92 -13.81 -0.04
C LEU A 6 -3.17 -14.70 0.16
N ARG A 7 -3.91 -14.51 1.26
CA ARG A 7 -5.22 -15.14 1.51
C ARG A 7 -6.36 -14.39 0.83
N ALA A 8 -6.12 -13.23 0.22
CA ALA A 8 -7.13 -12.51 -0.53
C ALA A 8 -7.70 -13.40 -1.63
N ASP A 9 -9.03 -13.37 -1.81
CA ASP A 9 -9.67 -14.12 -2.90
C ASP A 9 -9.21 -13.59 -4.27
N LYS A 10 -9.13 -12.25 -4.42
CA LYS A 10 -8.64 -11.59 -5.65
C LYS A 10 -7.95 -10.26 -5.45
N MET A 11 -8.35 -9.49 -4.44
CA MET A 11 -7.97 -8.10 -4.33
C MET A 11 -7.66 -7.68 -2.89
N VAL A 12 -6.59 -6.91 -2.76
CA VAL A 12 -6.25 -6.12 -1.59
C VAL A 12 -6.48 -4.66 -1.95
N VAL A 13 -7.08 -3.90 -1.03
CA VAL A 13 -7.15 -2.44 -1.15
C VAL A 13 -6.56 -1.80 0.10
N GLY A 14 -5.93 -0.65 -0.02
CA GLY A 14 -5.17 -0.15 1.11
C GLY A 14 -4.57 1.23 0.97
N PHE A 15 -3.86 1.62 2.02
CA PHE A 15 -3.09 2.86 2.07
C PHE A 15 -1.65 2.52 2.40
N THR A 16 -0.73 3.01 1.57
CA THR A 16 0.69 2.72 1.69
C THR A 16 1.40 3.88 2.36
N PHE A 17 1.93 3.63 3.57
CA PHE A 17 2.62 4.64 4.37
C PHE A 17 4.05 4.87 3.88
N ARG A 18 4.84 3.80 3.87
CA ARG A 18 6.25 3.78 3.47
C ARG A 18 6.54 2.51 2.65
N PRO A 19 7.70 2.39 2.00
CA PRO A 19 8.12 1.13 1.39
C PRO A 19 8.24 -0.01 2.39
N LEU A 20 7.71 -1.19 2.06
CA LEU A 20 7.78 -2.40 2.88
C LEU A 20 9.17 -3.05 2.90
N HIS A 21 9.91 -2.93 1.79
CA HIS A 21 11.23 -3.54 1.56
C HIS A 21 12.24 -3.37 2.72
N PRO A 22 12.47 -2.17 3.29
CA PRO A 22 13.41 -1.99 4.40
C PRO A 22 12.99 -2.66 5.71
N VAL A 23 11.71 -3.03 5.87
CA VAL A 23 11.16 -3.51 7.15
C VAL A 23 11.13 -5.03 7.21
N ILE A 24 10.67 -5.64 6.13
CA ILE A 24 10.47 -7.09 6.06
C ILE A 24 11.67 -7.81 5.42
N GLY A 25 12.63 -7.05 4.87
CA GLY A 25 13.79 -7.58 4.16
C GLY A 25 13.52 -7.82 2.68
N ALA A 26 14.58 -7.71 1.87
CA ALA A 26 14.52 -7.81 0.41
C ALA A 26 13.99 -9.17 -0.06
N ASP A 27 14.56 -10.26 0.48
CA ASP A 27 14.21 -11.63 0.08
C ASP A 27 12.74 -11.93 0.37
N PHE A 28 12.27 -11.58 1.57
CA PHE A 28 10.88 -11.78 1.95
C PHE A 28 9.91 -10.94 1.09
N TYR A 29 10.27 -9.69 0.80
CA TYR A 29 9.49 -8.84 -0.10
C TYR A 29 9.40 -9.45 -1.50
N ASP A 30 10.51 -9.95 -2.03
CA ASP A 30 10.56 -10.57 -3.34
C ASP A 30 9.74 -11.86 -3.42
N ASP A 31 9.83 -12.72 -2.41
CA ASP A 31 9.04 -13.95 -2.34
C ASP A 31 7.55 -13.64 -2.25
N TRP A 32 7.15 -12.69 -1.39
CA TRP A 32 5.78 -12.24 -1.30
C TRP A 32 5.28 -11.69 -2.64
N ARG A 33 6.04 -10.80 -3.28
CA ARG A 33 5.67 -10.18 -4.56
C ARG A 33 5.52 -11.23 -5.66
N LYS A 34 6.47 -12.16 -5.78
CA LYS A 34 6.41 -13.25 -6.76
C LYS A 34 5.16 -14.09 -6.55
N GLU A 35 4.87 -14.47 -5.32
CA GLU A 35 3.69 -15.27 -5.00
C GLU A 35 2.38 -14.51 -5.23
N PHE A 36 2.34 -13.22 -4.91
CA PHE A 36 1.21 -12.34 -5.15
C PHE A 36 0.86 -12.26 -6.64
N VAL A 37 1.88 -12.02 -7.48
CA VAL A 37 1.75 -11.99 -8.95
C VAL A 37 1.37 -13.36 -9.49
N ARG A 38 2.02 -14.44 -9.02
CA ARG A 38 1.74 -15.82 -9.46
C ARG A 38 0.28 -16.22 -9.21
N ARG A 39 -0.32 -15.74 -8.11
CA ARG A 39 -1.73 -15.99 -7.77
C ARG A 39 -2.72 -15.09 -8.52
N GLY A 40 -2.24 -14.16 -9.35
CA GLY A 40 -3.11 -13.22 -10.05
C GLY A 40 -3.78 -12.20 -9.14
N LEU A 41 -3.21 -11.94 -7.96
CA LEU A 41 -3.78 -10.98 -7.01
C LEU A 41 -3.50 -9.54 -7.46
N VAL A 42 -4.38 -8.62 -7.08
CA VAL A 42 -4.24 -7.18 -7.33
C VAL A 42 -4.25 -6.42 -6.02
N LEU A 43 -3.30 -5.51 -5.84
CA LEU A 43 -3.24 -4.57 -4.73
C LEU A 43 -3.46 -3.16 -5.26
N ARG A 44 -4.61 -2.55 -4.91
CA ARG A 44 -4.86 -1.14 -5.17
C ARG A 44 -4.49 -0.34 -3.93
N ASP A 45 -3.56 0.58 -4.05
CA ASP A 45 -3.15 1.42 -2.93
C ASP A 45 -3.21 2.92 -3.19
N ILE A 46 -3.38 3.65 -2.11
CA ILE A 46 -3.27 5.10 -2.07
C ILE A 46 -2.07 5.44 -1.21
N TYR A 47 -1.15 6.23 -1.75
CA TYR A 47 0.02 6.72 -1.03
C TYR A 47 0.07 8.24 -1.03
N SER A 48 0.84 8.80 -0.10
CA SER A 48 0.98 10.24 0.09
C SER A 48 2.44 10.71 0.04
N ASP A 49 2.68 11.97 0.42
CA ASP A 49 4.00 12.62 0.33
C ASP A 49 5.08 11.84 1.09
N GLU A 50 4.72 11.22 2.22
CA GLU A 50 5.65 10.41 3.00
C GLU A 50 6.20 9.21 2.25
N PHE A 51 5.36 8.50 1.49
CA PHE A 51 5.81 7.36 0.69
C PHE A 51 6.82 7.82 -0.37
N VAL A 52 6.54 8.95 -1.02
CA VAL A 52 7.42 9.54 -2.05
C VAL A 52 8.76 9.94 -1.43
N ARG A 53 8.73 10.63 -0.29
CA ARG A 53 9.92 11.05 0.46
C ARG A 53 10.78 9.84 0.87
N SER A 54 10.18 8.87 1.53
CA SER A 54 10.89 7.68 2.04
C SER A 54 11.44 6.80 0.91
N LYS A 55 10.71 6.62 -0.20
CA LYS A 55 11.21 5.90 -1.39
C LYS A 55 12.47 6.56 -1.96
N LYS A 56 12.50 7.90 -2.02
CA LYS A 56 13.65 8.67 -2.53
C LYS A 56 14.87 8.55 -1.61
N GLU A 57 14.67 8.64 -0.29
CA GLU A 57 15.74 8.47 0.71
C GLU A 57 16.39 7.08 0.61
N LEU A 58 15.58 6.06 0.38
CA LEU A 58 16.02 4.66 0.28
C LEU A 58 16.58 4.27 -1.10
N ARG A 59 16.54 5.17 -2.10
CA ARG A 59 17.02 4.92 -3.48
C ARG A 59 16.44 3.65 -4.11
N LEU A 60 15.17 3.35 -3.84
CA LEU A 60 14.53 2.14 -4.36
C LEU A 60 14.18 2.30 -5.85
N ALA A 61 14.73 1.41 -6.69
CA ALA A 61 14.63 1.49 -8.15
C ALA A 61 13.57 0.59 -8.79
N ALA A 62 13.07 -0.42 -8.07
CA ALA A 62 12.17 -1.43 -8.65
C ALA A 62 10.70 -0.97 -8.60
N GLU A 63 10.11 -0.77 -9.78
CA GLU A 63 8.65 -0.68 -9.91
C GLU A 63 8.05 -2.09 -9.95
N ALA A 64 6.98 -2.30 -9.19
CA ALA A 64 6.20 -3.53 -9.29
C ALA A 64 5.34 -3.51 -10.58
N PRO A 65 4.97 -4.68 -11.15
CA PRO A 65 4.12 -4.73 -12.34
C PRO A 65 2.82 -3.95 -12.13
N LYS A 66 2.56 -2.94 -12.97
CA LYS A 66 1.47 -1.97 -12.78
C LYS A 66 0.08 -2.62 -12.83
N GLU A 67 -0.02 -3.76 -13.50
CA GLU A 67 -1.24 -4.55 -13.60
C GLU A 67 -1.65 -5.17 -12.26
N HIS A 68 -0.66 -5.51 -11.42
CA HIS A 68 -0.88 -6.12 -10.10
C HIS A 68 -0.84 -5.09 -8.97
N PHE A 69 -0.21 -3.93 -9.19
CA PHE A 69 -0.03 -2.89 -8.18
C PHE A 69 -0.46 -1.51 -8.70
N PRO A 70 -1.75 -1.33 -9.08
CA PRO A 70 -2.27 -0.02 -9.43
C PRO A 70 -2.30 0.91 -8.22
N SER A 71 -1.52 1.98 -8.27
CA SER A 71 -1.45 2.98 -7.20
C SER A 71 -2.07 4.33 -7.58
N ARG A 72 -2.54 5.06 -6.57
CA ARG A 72 -2.95 6.47 -6.69
C ARG A 72 -2.27 7.33 -5.64
N TYR A 73 -2.09 8.59 -5.99
CA TYR A 73 -1.47 9.58 -5.12
C TYR A 73 -2.50 10.53 -4.52
N LEU A 74 -2.35 10.85 -3.24
CA LEU A 74 -3.12 11.86 -2.53
C LEU A 74 -2.18 12.66 -1.61
N PRO A 75 -2.13 14.00 -1.69
CA PRO A 75 -1.19 14.79 -0.88
C PRO A 75 -1.53 14.75 0.61
N ASP A 76 -0.52 14.90 1.47
CA ASP A 76 -0.68 14.92 2.94
C ASP A 76 -1.61 16.05 3.41
N SER A 77 -1.71 17.13 2.63
CA SER A 77 -2.63 18.24 2.89
C SER A 77 -4.11 17.86 2.76
N GLU A 78 -4.43 16.78 2.05
CA GLU A 78 -5.80 16.26 1.91
C GLU A 78 -6.05 15.09 2.86
N LEU A 79 -5.13 14.13 2.92
CA LEU A 79 -5.20 13.00 3.86
C LEU A 79 -3.79 12.46 4.13
N PRO A 80 -3.22 12.71 5.32
CA PRO A 80 -1.92 12.15 5.65
C PRO A 80 -2.05 10.65 5.88
N VAL A 81 -1.31 9.85 5.11
CA VAL A 81 -1.19 8.41 5.35
C VAL A 81 -0.07 8.21 6.37
N THR A 82 -0.40 7.82 7.60
CA THR A 82 0.55 7.67 8.71
C THR A 82 0.69 6.22 9.20
N VAL A 83 -0.14 5.33 8.67
CA VAL A 83 -0.19 3.91 9.02
C VAL A 83 -0.42 3.12 7.73
N GLN A 84 0.26 2.00 7.56
CA GLN A 84 -0.02 1.06 6.49
C GLN A 84 -1.33 0.35 6.77
N MET A 85 -2.20 0.31 5.77
CA MET A 85 -3.48 -0.36 5.87
C MET A 85 -3.70 -1.28 4.69
N ASP A 86 -3.98 -2.56 4.97
CA ASP A 86 -4.36 -3.53 3.95
C ASP A 86 -5.74 -4.11 4.28
N ILE A 87 -6.64 -4.12 3.30
CA ILE A 87 -8.01 -4.61 3.44
C ILE A 87 -8.22 -5.73 2.42
N TYR A 88 -8.48 -6.93 2.91
CA TYR A 88 -8.65 -8.13 2.08
C TYR A 88 -9.70 -9.04 2.72
N ASN A 89 -10.57 -9.66 1.89
CA ASN A 89 -11.72 -10.42 2.38
C ASN A 89 -12.49 -9.63 3.47
N ASP A 90 -12.67 -10.25 4.64
CA ASP A 90 -13.27 -9.69 5.86
C ASP A 90 -12.22 -9.21 6.89
N VAL A 91 -11.01 -8.90 6.44
CA VAL A 91 -9.88 -8.52 7.29
C VAL A 91 -9.43 -7.09 6.99
N VAL A 92 -9.15 -6.34 8.05
CA VAL A 92 -8.43 -5.06 7.99
C VAL A 92 -7.15 -5.20 8.80
N ALA A 93 -6.02 -5.01 8.15
CA ALA A 93 -4.72 -4.95 8.79
C ALA A 93 -4.28 -3.49 8.93
N HIS A 94 -3.82 -3.10 10.12
CA HIS A 94 -3.17 -1.83 10.36
C HIS A 94 -1.78 -2.09 10.92
N TYR A 95 -0.76 -1.50 10.32
CA TYR A 95 0.58 -1.60 10.85
C TYR A 95 1.42 -0.40 10.55
N THR A 96 2.40 -0.18 11.40
CA THR A 96 3.40 0.86 11.22
C THR A 96 4.76 0.29 11.54
N TRP A 97 5.77 0.98 11.02
CA TRP A 97 7.16 0.73 11.35
C TRP A 97 7.85 2.09 11.42
N HIS A 98 8.29 2.42 12.62
CA HIS A 98 9.09 3.61 12.85
C HIS A 98 10.02 3.33 14.02
N GLU A 99 11.27 3.78 13.95
CA GLU A 99 12.28 3.63 15.02
C GLU A 99 12.54 2.18 15.48
N SER A 100 12.46 1.22 14.56
CA SER A 100 12.70 -0.23 14.78
C SER A 100 11.55 -1.00 15.44
N GLU A 101 10.44 -0.34 15.78
CA GLU A 101 9.25 -1.02 16.26
C GLU A 101 8.29 -1.31 15.11
N VAL A 102 8.02 -2.59 14.88
CA VAL A 102 6.97 -3.05 13.96
C VAL A 102 5.78 -3.45 14.80
N PHE A 103 4.73 -2.65 14.76
CA PHE A 103 3.47 -2.92 15.47
C PHE A 103 2.33 -3.02 14.47
N GLY A 104 1.42 -3.95 14.72
CA GLY A 104 0.23 -4.09 13.89
C GLY A 104 -0.83 -4.97 14.48
N VAL A 105 -2.04 -4.79 13.98
CA VAL A 105 -3.23 -5.57 14.33
C VAL A 105 -3.96 -5.98 13.06
N GLU A 106 -4.55 -7.17 13.09
CA GLU A 106 -5.54 -7.61 12.11
C GLU A 106 -6.89 -7.73 12.79
N VAL A 107 -7.89 -7.08 12.20
CA VAL A 107 -9.27 -7.15 12.64
C VAL A 107 -10.04 -8.03 11.67
N TYR A 108 -10.45 -9.20 12.15
CA TYR A 108 -11.24 -10.17 11.39
C TYR A 108 -12.73 -9.89 11.63
N ASN A 109 -13.31 -9.05 10.79
CA ASN A 109 -14.72 -8.66 10.91
C ASN A 109 -15.26 -8.09 9.59
N ALA A 110 -16.26 -8.77 9.02
CA ALA A 110 -16.85 -8.40 7.74
C ALA A 110 -17.45 -6.97 7.73
N LYS A 111 -18.07 -6.53 8.83
CA LYS A 111 -18.69 -5.19 8.90
C LYS A 111 -17.64 -4.08 8.91
N ILE A 112 -16.56 -4.28 9.67
CA ILE A 112 -15.44 -3.34 9.74
C ILE A 112 -14.73 -3.30 8.39
N ALA A 113 -14.39 -4.46 7.81
CA ALA A 113 -13.77 -4.55 6.50
C ALA A 113 -14.60 -3.89 5.39
N ALA A 114 -15.93 -4.09 5.41
CA ALA A 114 -16.83 -3.43 4.46
C ALA A 114 -16.81 -1.91 4.58
N PHE A 115 -16.82 -1.36 5.81
CA PHE A 115 -16.73 0.08 6.04
C PHE A 115 -15.42 0.66 5.50
N TYR A 116 -14.28 0.08 5.88
CA TYR A 116 -12.97 0.53 5.41
C TYR A 116 -12.81 0.40 3.90
N ARG A 117 -13.37 -0.66 3.29
CA ARG A 117 -13.40 -0.81 1.83
C ARG A 117 -14.19 0.31 1.16
N ARG A 118 -15.34 0.72 1.72
CA ARG A 118 -16.12 1.85 1.21
C ARG A 118 -15.39 3.18 1.36
N LEU A 119 -14.73 3.40 2.49
CA LEU A 119 -13.89 4.57 2.71
C LEU A 119 -12.75 4.61 1.67
N PHE A 120 -12.07 3.48 1.47
CA PHE A 120 -11.04 3.36 0.44
C PHE A 120 -11.58 3.73 -0.95
N GLU A 121 -12.73 3.19 -1.37
CA GLU A 121 -13.29 3.51 -2.69
C GLU A 121 -13.66 4.99 -2.83
N PHE A 122 -14.17 5.63 -1.76
CA PHE A 122 -14.43 7.06 -1.74
C PHE A 122 -13.14 7.86 -1.95
N VAL A 123 -12.08 7.55 -1.20
CA VAL A 123 -10.80 8.25 -1.34
C VAL A 123 -10.16 7.96 -2.69
N TRP A 124 -10.26 6.72 -3.18
CA TRP A 124 -9.72 6.32 -4.48
C TRP A 124 -10.25 7.16 -5.62
N GLN A 125 -11.54 7.50 -5.60
CA GLN A 125 -12.18 8.35 -6.61
C GLN A 125 -11.61 9.78 -6.64
N HIS A 126 -11.13 10.28 -5.51
CA HIS A 126 -10.55 11.62 -5.37
C HIS A 126 -9.02 11.63 -5.54
N ALA A 127 -8.36 10.49 -5.33
CA ALA A 127 -6.93 10.33 -5.51
C ALA A 127 -6.52 10.36 -6.99
N LYS A 128 -5.34 10.90 -7.27
CA LYS A 128 -4.80 11.10 -8.62
C LYS A 128 -4.21 9.79 -9.16
N PRO A 129 -4.64 9.30 -10.34
CA PRO A 129 -3.98 8.19 -11.00
C PRO A 129 -2.50 8.49 -11.27
N VAL A 130 -1.63 7.53 -11.00
CA VAL A 130 -0.23 7.62 -11.42
C VAL A 130 -0.17 7.35 -12.92
N SER A 131 -0.23 8.41 -13.73
CA SER A 131 -0.12 8.27 -15.19
C SER A 131 1.29 7.87 -15.59
N ALA A 132 1.41 6.93 -16.53
CA ALA A 132 2.66 6.60 -17.18
C ALA A 132 3.16 7.83 -17.96
N GLY A 133 4.03 8.64 -17.34
CA GLY A 133 4.65 9.79 -18.01
C GLY A 133 4.76 11.06 -17.18
N THR A 134 4.13 11.16 -16.00
CA THR A 134 4.42 12.29 -15.11
C THR A 134 5.59 11.91 -14.24
N SER A 135 6.80 12.32 -14.65
CA SER A 135 8.00 12.19 -13.82
C SER A 135 7.69 12.68 -12.41
N GLU A 136 8.18 11.95 -11.40
CA GLU A 136 8.21 12.29 -9.96
C GLU A 136 8.91 13.65 -9.65
N ALA A 137 9.01 14.58 -10.62
CA ALA A 137 9.83 15.80 -10.58
C ALA A 137 9.03 17.12 -10.45
N LYS A 138 7.73 17.10 -10.12
CA LYS A 138 6.96 18.35 -9.91
C LYS A 138 6.03 18.34 -8.71
N VAL A 139 6.35 17.60 -7.66
CA VAL A 139 5.82 17.95 -6.33
C VAL A 139 6.81 18.95 -5.74
N ARG A 140 6.49 20.24 -5.88
CA ARG A 140 7.31 21.37 -5.44
C ARG A 140 7.39 21.43 -3.89
N PRO A 141 8.48 22.00 -3.34
CA PRO A 141 8.71 22.10 -1.89
C PRO A 141 7.66 22.94 -1.17
#